data_AF-A0A7S2YI76-F1
#
_entry.id   AF-A0A7S2YI76-F1
#
_cell.length_a   1.000
_cell.length_b   1.000
_cell.length_c   1.000
_cell.angle_alpha   90.00
_cell.angle_beta   90.00
_cell.angle_gamma   90.00
#
_symmetry.space_group_name_H-M   'P 1'
#
loop_
_entity.id
_entity.type
_entity.pdbx_description
1 polymer ?
#
loop_
_entity_poly.entity_id
_entity_poly.type
_entity_poly.pdbx_seq_one_letter_code
_entity_poly.pdbx_strand_id
1 'polypeptide(L)'
;TTNREDTTAAVVAWGNSGGFRGQGWPPGPIRISNLWDALPFPNNICTGKISGVSLFQLFNYSVSVATFQGADTELGDRLLQVSSGMRLTYNTQLEGGSRLIDLEIWDGAAKEY
;
A
#
# COMPACT_ATOMS: atom_id res chain seq x y z
N THR A 1 -14.20 -21.12 -8.19
CA THR A 1 -12.85 -21.69 -8.38
C THR A 1 -11.89 -20.52 -8.53
N THR A 2 -11.26 -20.14 -7.42
CA THR A 2 -10.39 -18.95 -7.37
C THR A 2 -9.08 -19.31 -8.06
N ASN A 3 -8.85 -18.75 -9.25
CA ASN A 3 -7.57 -18.87 -9.94
C ASN A 3 -6.51 -18.19 -9.07
N ARG A 4 -5.70 -19.01 -8.39
CA ARG A 4 -4.50 -18.54 -7.71
C ARG A 4 -3.48 -18.29 -8.80
N GLU A 5 -3.59 -17.14 -9.47
CA GLU A 5 -2.54 -16.69 -10.38
C GLU A 5 -1.25 -16.54 -9.58
N ASP A 6 -0.16 -16.96 -10.20
CA ASP A 6 1.17 -16.95 -9.62
C ASP A 6 1.57 -15.52 -9.24
N THR A 7 1.80 -15.27 -7.95
CA THR A 7 2.19 -13.94 -7.43
C THR A 7 3.58 -13.53 -7.90
N THR A 8 4.39 -14.45 -8.43
CA THR A 8 5.74 -14.15 -8.93
C THR A 8 5.75 -13.21 -10.14
N ALA A 9 4.64 -13.11 -10.87
CA ALA A 9 4.50 -12.19 -12.00
C ALA A 9 4.02 -10.78 -11.58
N ALA A 10 3.62 -10.58 -10.33
CA ALA A 10 3.14 -9.29 -9.85
C ALA A 10 4.32 -8.34 -9.60
N VAL A 11 4.31 -7.19 -10.28
CA VAL A 11 5.36 -6.16 -10.18
C VAL A 11 5.11 -5.23 -8.99
N VAL A 12 3.84 -5.06 -8.60
CA VAL A 12 3.42 -4.14 -7.56
C VAL A 12 2.46 -4.83 -6.58
N ALA A 13 2.56 -4.46 -5.30
CA ALA A 13 1.62 -4.86 -4.26
C ALA A 13 1.29 -3.66 -3.35
N TRP A 14 0.08 -3.67 -2.81
CA TRP A 14 -0.38 -2.69 -1.83
C TRP A 14 -1.32 -3.32 -0.81
N GLY A 15 -1.43 -2.70 0.36
CA GLY A 15 -2.34 -3.08 1.43
C GLY A 15 -2.79 -1.85 2.20
N ASN A 16 -4.03 -1.83 2.67
CA ASN A 16 -4.52 -0.70 3.47
C ASN A 16 -3.88 -0.69 4.86
N SER A 17 -3.51 0.49 5.35
CA SER A 17 -2.87 0.70 6.66
C SER A 17 -3.67 0.07 7.80
N GLY A 18 -5.00 0.19 7.78
CA GLY A 18 -5.87 -0.39 8.81
C GLY A 18 -5.84 -1.92 8.91
N GLY A 19 -5.34 -2.60 7.87
CA GLY A 19 -5.11 -4.05 7.88
C GLY A 19 -3.88 -4.45 8.70
N PHE A 20 -2.96 -3.51 8.93
CA PHE A 20 -1.79 -3.68 9.79
C PHE A 20 -2.11 -3.11 11.18
N ARG A 21 -1.80 -3.86 12.24
CA ARG A 21 -2.09 -3.49 13.63
C ARG A 21 -0.81 -3.46 14.47
N GLY A 22 -0.89 -2.73 15.57
CA GLY A 22 0.22 -2.57 16.51
C GLY A 22 1.29 -1.58 16.04
N GLN A 23 2.30 -1.37 16.88
CA GLN A 23 3.38 -0.40 16.65
C GLN A 23 4.61 -1.02 15.95
N GLY A 24 4.47 -2.23 15.41
CA GLY A 24 5.59 -3.04 14.91
C GLY A 24 6.19 -3.96 15.98
N TRP A 25 7.24 -4.68 15.60
CA TRP A 25 7.88 -5.67 16.46
C TRP A 25 9.17 -5.14 17.07
N PRO A 26 9.40 -5.34 18.38
CA PRO A 26 10.66 -4.96 18.99
C PRO A 26 11.83 -5.75 18.37
N PRO A 27 13.05 -5.20 18.41
CA PRO A 27 14.23 -5.91 17.94
C PRO A 27 14.36 -7.27 18.66
N GLY A 28 14.48 -8.35 17.90
CA GLY A 28 14.63 -9.69 18.45
C GLY A 28 13.99 -10.78 17.61
N PRO A 29 13.85 -12.01 18.17
CA PRO A 29 13.24 -13.13 17.48
C PRO A 29 11.75 -12.87 17.21
N ILE A 30 11.35 -12.96 15.94
CA ILE A 30 9.95 -12.83 15.51
C ILE A 30 9.24 -14.18 15.71
N ARG A 31 8.12 -14.16 16.42
CA ARG A 31 7.25 -15.32 16.65
C ARG A 31 5.99 -15.24 15.80
N ILE A 32 5.35 -16.39 15.57
CA ILE A 32 4.04 -16.43 14.88
C ILE A 32 2.98 -15.59 15.59
N SER A 33 3.01 -15.52 16.93
CA SER A 33 2.12 -14.63 17.69
C SER A 33 2.29 -13.16 17.26
N ASN A 34 3.52 -12.71 17.01
CA ASN A 34 3.78 -11.35 16.54
C ASN A 34 3.16 -11.10 15.16
N LEU A 35 3.17 -12.10 14.27
CA LEU A 35 2.47 -12.05 12.99
C LEU A 35 0.96 -11.85 13.18
N TRP A 36 0.33 -12.61 14.06
CA TRP A 36 -1.10 -12.49 14.35
C TRP A 36 -1.47 -11.20 15.06
N ASP A 37 -0.58 -10.67 15.90
CA ASP A 37 -0.78 -9.36 16.54
C ASP A 37 -0.78 -8.24 15.49
N ALA A 38 0.05 -8.34 14.45
CA ALA A 38 0.16 -7.33 13.40
C ALA A 38 -0.83 -7.51 12.25
N LEU A 39 -1.18 -8.75 11.90
CA LEU A 39 -2.10 -9.10 10.83
C LEU A 39 -3.20 -10.03 11.37
N PRO A 40 -4.10 -9.52 12.23
CA PRO A 40 -5.09 -10.35 12.92
C PRO A 40 -6.21 -10.84 12.00
N PHE A 41 -6.37 -10.21 10.82
CA PHE A 41 -7.44 -10.53 9.91
C PHE A 41 -7.03 -11.65 8.95
N PRO A 42 -7.87 -12.68 8.74
CA PRO A 42 -7.59 -13.77 7.80
C PRO A 42 -7.86 -13.35 6.35
N ASN A 43 -7.26 -12.22 5.94
CA ASN A 43 -7.35 -11.72 4.58
C ASN A 43 -6.48 -12.56 3.65
N ASN A 44 -6.93 -12.71 2.41
CA ASN A 44 -6.16 -13.41 1.37
C ASN A 44 -5.49 -12.39 0.45
N ILE A 45 -4.30 -12.75 -0.06
CA ILE A 45 -3.65 -12.00 -1.13
C ILE A 45 -4.39 -12.30 -2.44
N CYS A 46 -4.81 -11.24 -3.13
CA CYS A 46 -5.44 -11.33 -4.44
C CYS A 46 -4.49 -10.76 -5.49
N THR A 47 -4.38 -11.46 -6.62
CA THR A 47 -3.62 -11.04 -7.79
C THR A 47 -4.56 -10.72 -8.94
N GLY A 48 -4.14 -9.82 -9.82
CA GLY A 48 -4.90 -9.51 -11.02
C GLY A 48 -4.23 -8.41 -11.83
N LYS A 49 -4.85 -8.09 -12.96
CA LYS A 49 -4.41 -7.01 -13.86
C LYS A 49 -5.23 -5.76 -13.58
N ILE A 50 -4.55 -4.63 -13.44
CA ILE A 50 -5.15 -3.31 -13.27
C ILE A 50 -4.57 -2.36 -14.33
N SER A 51 -5.40 -1.45 -14.85
CA SER A 51 -4.93 -0.41 -15.76
C SER A 51 -4.17 0.69 -15.00
N GLY A 52 -3.19 1.33 -15.63
CA GLY A 52 -2.46 2.45 -15.02
C GLY A 52 -3.38 3.59 -14.58
N VAL A 53 -4.44 3.87 -15.35
CA VAL A 53 -5.43 4.91 -15.00
C VAL A 53 -6.20 4.52 -13.72
N SER A 54 -6.64 3.27 -13.62
CA SER A 54 -7.34 2.77 -12.43
C SER A 54 -6.41 2.76 -11.20
N LEU A 55 -5.13 2.40 -11.40
CA LEU A 55 -4.11 2.43 -10.35
C LEU A 55 -3.89 3.86 -9.86
N PHE A 56 -3.74 4.82 -10.78
CA PHE A 56 -3.58 6.23 -10.44
C PHE A 56 -4.79 6.77 -9.66
N GLN A 57 -6.01 6.45 -10.11
CA GLN A 57 -7.24 6.85 -9.41
C GLN A 57 -7.32 6.26 -8.00
N LEU A 58 -6.94 4.98 -7.85
CA LEU A 58 -6.90 4.30 -6.55
C LEU A 58 -5.94 5.01 -5.58
N PHE A 59 -4.72 5.33 -6.02
CA PHE A 59 -3.75 6.02 -5.17
C PHE A 59 -4.14 7.47 -4.91
N ASN A 60 -4.71 8.16 -5.88
CA ASN A 60 -5.22 9.52 -5.67
C ASN A 60 -6.32 9.54 -4.58
N TYR A 61 -7.22 8.57 -4.59
CA TYR A 61 -8.21 8.41 -3.53
C TYR A 61 -7.53 8.11 -2.18
N SER A 62 -6.53 7.23 -2.16
CA SER A 62 -5.82 6.86 -0.93
C SER A 62 -5.07 8.04 -0.30
N VAL A 63 -4.37 8.86 -1.08
CA VAL A 63 -3.62 10.02 -0.54
C VAL A 63 -4.51 11.22 -0.19
N SER A 64 -5.78 11.20 -0.60
CA SER A 64 -6.73 12.27 -0.25
C SER A 64 -6.96 12.40 1.27
N VAL A 65 -6.74 11.33 2.02
CA VAL A 65 -6.86 11.30 3.49
C VAL A 65 -5.51 11.44 4.21
N ALA A 66 -4.40 11.51 3.47
CA ALA A 66 -3.07 11.61 4.07
C ALA A 66 -2.92 12.93 4.84
N THR A 67 -2.41 12.84 6.06
CA THR A 67 -2.09 14.00 6.91
C THR A 67 -0.59 14.20 6.96
N PHE A 68 -0.15 15.46 7.14
CA PHE A 68 1.28 15.78 7.23
C PHE A 68 1.92 15.20 8.51
N GLN A 69 1.17 15.16 9.62
CA GLN A 69 1.71 14.75 10.92
C GLN A 69 1.75 13.22 11.15
N GLY A 70 1.32 12.39 10.20
CA GLY A 70 1.21 10.93 10.44
C GLY A 70 0.32 10.62 11.63
N ALA A 71 -0.73 11.41 11.82
CA ALA A 71 -1.65 11.28 12.95
C ALA A 71 -2.72 10.22 12.65
N ASP A 72 -3.11 9.48 13.67
CA ASP A 72 -4.28 8.61 13.62
C ASP A 72 -5.52 9.46 13.37
N THR A 73 -6.20 9.18 12.27
CA THR A 73 -7.47 9.81 11.91
C THR A 73 -8.51 8.72 11.67
N GLU A 74 -9.79 9.04 11.81
CA GLU A 74 -10.88 8.09 11.54
C GLU A 74 -10.85 7.54 10.10
N LEU A 75 -10.17 8.23 9.18
CA LEU A 75 -10.02 7.84 7.78
C LEU A 75 -8.62 7.31 7.45
N GLY A 76 -7.70 7.28 8.42
CA GLY A 76 -6.30 6.92 8.24
C GLY A 76 -6.09 5.48 7.74
N ASP A 77 -7.05 4.60 8.03
CA ASP A 77 -7.08 3.20 7.61
C ASP A 77 -7.15 3.00 6.08
N ARG A 78 -7.48 4.07 5.33
CA ARG A 78 -7.60 4.06 3.85
C ARG A 78 -6.27 4.35 3.14
N LEU A 79 -5.24 4.72 3.88
CA LEU A 79 -3.92 4.96 3.31
C LEU A 79 -3.30 3.62 2.88
N LEU A 80 -2.92 3.52 1.61
CA LEU A 80 -2.35 2.30 1.05
C LEU A 80 -0.85 2.29 1.29
N GLN A 81 -0.38 1.28 2.02
CA GLN A 81 1.03 0.90 2.09
C GLN A 81 1.40 0.20 0.79
N VAL A 82 2.55 0.54 0.24
CA VAL A 82 3.01 0.06 -1.06
C VAL A 82 4.29 -0.75 -0.89
N SER A 83 4.44 -1.79 -1.71
CA SER A 83 5.69 -2.53 -1.81
C SER A 83 6.78 -1.70 -2.49
N SER A 84 8.05 -2.13 -2.37
CA SER A 84 9.19 -1.50 -3.03
C SER A 84 9.12 -1.42 -4.56
N GLY A 85 8.22 -2.16 -5.21
CA GLY A 85 8.00 -2.12 -6.66
C GLY A 85 7.31 -0.85 -7.19
N MET A 86 6.93 0.09 -6.32
CA MET A 86 6.26 1.33 -6.73
C MET A 86 6.65 2.50 -5.83
N ARG A 87 6.77 3.69 -6.41
CA ARG A 87 7.00 4.95 -5.69
C ARG A 87 5.86 5.93 -5.96
N LEU A 88 5.46 6.63 -4.92
CA LEU A 88 4.39 7.62 -4.97
C LEU A 88 4.90 8.95 -4.43
N THR A 89 4.67 10.03 -5.18
CA THR A 89 4.95 11.39 -4.74
C THR A 89 3.65 12.17 -4.64
N TYR A 90 3.34 12.72 -3.46
CA TYR A 90 2.13 13.50 -3.23
C TYR A 90 2.39 14.70 -2.33
N ASN A 91 1.57 15.74 -2.44
CA ASN A 91 1.67 16.95 -1.64
C ASN A 91 0.42 17.17 -0.79
N THR A 92 0.57 17.12 0.53
CA THR A 92 -0.52 17.29 1.51
C THR A 92 -1.00 18.74 1.64
N GLN A 93 -0.25 19.71 1.12
CA GLN A 93 -0.61 21.14 1.16
C GLN A 93 -1.54 21.55 0.01
N LEU A 94 -1.79 20.66 -0.96
CA LEU A 94 -2.77 20.91 -2.01
C LEU A 94 -4.19 20.72 -1.45
N GLU A 95 -4.91 21.82 -1.25
CA GLU A 95 -6.31 21.83 -0.82
C GLU A 95 -7.25 21.61 -2.03
N GLY A 96 -8.29 20.80 -1.85
CA GLY A 96 -9.40 20.70 -2.81
C GLY A 96 -9.17 19.90 -4.10
N GLY A 97 -8.11 19.10 -4.23
CA GLY A 97 -7.81 18.37 -5.47
C GLY A 97 -6.95 17.11 -5.34
N SER A 98 -6.49 16.60 -6.49
CA SER A 98 -5.56 15.46 -6.61
C SER A 98 -4.24 15.81 -5.93
N ARG A 99 -4.00 15.26 -4.73
CA ARG A 99 -2.73 15.45 -4.01
C ARG A 99 -1.58 14.65 -4.63
N LEU A 100 -1.92 13.66 -5.45
CA LEU A 100 -0.97 12.84 -6.17
C LEU A 100 -0.27 13.66 -7.26
N ILE A 101 1.06 13.73 -7.17
CA ILE A 101 1.92 14.39 -8.15
C ILE A 101 2.41 13.36 -9.16
N ASP A 102 2.94 12.24 -8.68
CA ASP A 102 3.59 11.24 -9.52
C ASP A 102 3.45 9.81 -8.97
N LEU A 103 3.43 8.85 -9.89
CA LEU A 103 3.37 7.41 -9.60
C LEU A 103 4.32 6.68 -10.57
N GLU A 104 5.37 6.10 -10.01
CA GLU A 104 6.44 5.41 -10.73
C GLU A 104 6.43 3.93 -10.36
N ILE A 105 6.67 3.05 -11.34
CA ILE A 105 6.64 1.60 -11.17
C ILE A 105 8.02 1.06 -11.54
N TRP A 106 8.60 0.27 -10.66
CA TRP A 106 9.89 -0.36 -10.90
C TRP A 106 9.87 -1.23 -12.16
N ASP A 107 10.70 -0.85 -13.13
CA ASP A 107 11.01 -1.67 -14.29
C ASP A 107 12.22 -2.56 -13.97
N GLY A 108 11.95 -3.85 -13.76
CA GLY A 108 12.99 -4.84 -13.49
C GLY A 108 13.98 -5.04 -14.64
N ALA A 109 13.60 -4.73 -15.89
CA ALA A 109 14.49 -4.83 -17.04
C ALA A 109 15.44 -3.63 -17.13
N ALA A 110 14.93 -2.42 -16.94
CA ALA A 110 15.72 -1.19 -16.93
C ALA A 110 16.49 -0.96 -15.60
N LYS A 111 16.05 -1.61 -14.51
CA LYS A 111 16.50 -1.38 -13.13
C LYS A 111 16.30 0.07 -12.67
N GLU A 112 15.18 0.65 -13.07
CA GLU A 112 14.81 2.04 -12.80
C GLU A 112 13.32 2.13 -12.41
N TYR A 113 12.91 3.28 -11.87
CA TYR A 113 11.53 3.61 -11.51
C TYR A 113 10.88 4.46 -12.59
#